data_AF-A0A7V3W1I1-F1
#
_entry.id   AF-A0A7V3W1I1-F1
#
_cell.length_a   1.000
_cell.length_b   1.000
_cell.length_c   1.000
_cell.angle_alpha   90.00
_cell.angle_beta   90.00
_cell.angle_gamma   90.00
#
_symmetry.space_group_name_H-M   'P 1'
#
loop_
_entity.id
_entity.type
_entity.pdbx_description
1 polymer ?
#
loop_
_entity_poly.entity_id
_entity_poly.type
_entity_poly.pdbx_seq_one_letter_code
_entity_poly.pdbx_strand_id
1 'polypeptide(L)'
;MKKIRTMMVWAVLLGSLAMEKMDGDELFAEVVKRVNALQDCRVKFKLYSSWGKDQAVHSLAFEEAEYLREPRLYYQRRTRVEANYKEQGGSGFQEIYRGSEDISELLMPGALRALGLIKLFPEDPKGFGMNGGNLKTMAPWDMVNGFERMARLGKVSVTSISREGKSLLVFDIVQNPGTYYFSGVNRGRLFVDAKTLLPLRFEWWYPGQSEAECWLEYQEFAADTGLKPEDIAFEGFKSPFSLIKSPSLQEIEPYLKPLKRTRLPDPAPDFQAVLERFRKAVDGLDSYRADLAMSFRYGRLRLYREGRFAYHKNP
;
A
#
# COMPACT_ATOMS: atom_id res chain seq x y z
N MET A 1 32.61 -23.10 25.50
CA MET A 1 31.78 -22.21 24.66
C MET A 1 31.75 -20.79 25.25
N LYS A 2 32.77 -19.95 25.00
CA LYS A 2 32.87 -18.59 25.60
C LYS A 2 33.57 -17.56 24.68
N LYS A 3 33.45 -17.69 23.35
CA LYS A 3 34.13 -16.79 22.37
C LYS A 3 33.23 -16.04 21.39
N ILE A 4 31.90 -16.19 21.44
CA ILE A 4 31.00 -15.56 20.44
C ILE A 4 30.47 -14.18 20.90
N ARG A 5 30.45 -13.87 22.20
CA ARG A 5 29.90 -12.59 22.69
C ARG A 5 30.79 -11.36 22.49
N THR A 6 32.07 -11.53 22.21
CA THR A 6 32.98 -10.38 22.09
C THR A 6 32.96 -9.76 20.69
N MET A 7 32.78 -10.53 19.61
CA MET A 7 32.76 -9.95 18.24
C MET A 7 31.51 -9.10 17.95
N MET A 8 30.38 -9.40 18.60
CA MET A 8 29.12 -8.68 18.36
C MET A 8 29.13 -7.25 18.96
N VAL A 9 29.93 -7.02 20.01
CA VAL A 9 30.05 -5.69 20.65
C VAL A 9 30.91 -4.74 19.80
N TRP A 10 31.95 -5.26 19.14
CA TRP A 10 32.82 -4.44 18.29
C TRP A 10 32.16 -4.05 16.95
N ALA A 11 31.34 -4.91 16.37
CA ALA A 11 30.60 -4.58 15.14
C ALA A 11 29.56 -3.46 15.36
N VAL A 12 28.92 -3.44 16.53
CA VAL A 12 27.95 -2.39 16.91
C VAL A 12 28.64 -1.06 17.19
N LEU A 13 29.81 -1.07 17.85
CA LEU A 13 30.58 0.15 18.17
C LEU A 13 31.29 0.76 16.94
N LEU A 14 31.77 -0.07 16.00
CA LEU A 14 32.38 0.43 14.76
C LEU A 14 31.33 1.00 13.79
N GLY A 15 30.11 0.46 13.78
CA GLY A 15 29.00 0.99 12.99
C GLY A 15 28.55 2.38 13.44
N SER A 16 28.44 2.61 14.76
CA SER A 16 28.03 3.92 15.30
C SER A 16 29.05 5.03 15.04
N LEU A 17 30.36 4.71 15.03
CA LEU A 17 31.42 5.69 14.77
C LEU A 17 31.57 6.05 13.28
N ALA A 18 31.22 5.14 12.37
CA ALA A 18 31.23 5.42 10.93
C ALA A 18 30.08 6.35 10.52
N MET A 19 28.93 6.25 11.21
CA MET A 19 27.73 7.05 10.92
C MET A 19 27.86 8.53 11.32
N GLU A 20 28.72 8.88 12.29
CA GLU A 20 28.97 10.27 12.69
C GLU A 20 29.67 11.12 11.60
N LYS A 21 30.24 10.48 10.57
CA LYS A 21 30.95 11.16 9.46
C LYS A 21 30.18 11.23 8.15
N MET A 22 29.04 10.54 8.05
CA MET A 22 28.24 10.51 6.83
C MET A 22 27.41 11.78 6.73
N ASP A 23 27.30 12.34 5.52
CA ASP A 23 26.34 13.41 5.28
C ASP A 23 24.89 12.86 5.23
N GLY A 24 23.91 13.77 5.19
CA GLY A 24 22.50 13.38 5.24
C GLY A 24 22.04 12.51 4.07
N ASP A 25 22.64 12.67 2.89
CA ASP A 25 22.30 11.91 1.69
C ASP A 25 22.89 10.50 1.76
N GLU A 26 24.15 10.38 2.21
CA GLU A 26 24.81 9.09 2.44
C GLU A 26 24.07 8.27 3.51
N LEU A 27 23.69 8.92 4.62
CA LEU A 27 22.98 8.27 5.71
C LEU A 27 21.59 7.80 5.28
N PHE A 28 20.89 8.61 4.48
CA PHE A 28 19.61 8.23 3.90
C PHE A 28 19.73 7.08 2.91
N ALA A 29 20.79 7.06 2.08
CA ALA A 29 21.07 5.96 1.17
C ALA A 29 21.33 4.64 1.92
N GLU A 30 22.00 4.67 3.08
CA GLU A 30 22.19 3.48 3.90
C GLU A 30 20.87 2.99 4.52
N VAL A 31 19.96 3.89 4.90
CA VAL A 31 18.58 3.51 5.31
C VAL A 31 17.86 2.81 4.17
N VAL A 32 17.86 3.40 2.97
CA VAL A 32 17.23 2.81 1.77
C VAL A 32 17.79 1.41 1.51
N LYS A 33 19.12 1.27 1.53
CA LYS A 33 19.80 0.00 1.34
C LYS A 33 19.44 -1.02 2.43
N ARG A 34 19.43 -0.62 3.70
CA ARG A 34 19.10 -1.51 4.83
C ARG A 34 17.67 -2.02 4.73
N VAL A 35 16.71 -1.14 4.47
CA VAL A 35 15.30 -1.50 4.32
C VAL A 35 15.08 -2.35 3.07
N ASN A 36 15.83 -2.09 2.00
CA ASN A 36 15.78 -2.90 0.80
C ASN A 36 16.47 -4.27 0.91
N ALA A 37 17.26 -4.51 1.95
CA ALA A 37 17.86 -5.82 2.20
C ALA A 37 16.91 -6.79 2.92
N LEU A 38 15.82 -6.30 3.51
CA LEU A 38 14.87 -7.10 4.25
C LEU A 38 14.23 -8.17 3.35
N GLN A 39 14.19 -9.41 3.82
CA GLN A 39 13.52 -10.51 3.10
C GLN A 39 12.04 -10.56 3.42
N ASP A 40 11.70 -10.32 4.69
CA ASP A 40 10.34 -10.31 5.18
C ASP A 40 10.21 -9.41 6.42
N CYS A 41 8.99 -9.04 6.78
CA CYS A 41 8.72 -8.42 8.07
C CYS A 41 7.27 -8.61 8.52
N ARG A 42 7.07 -8.52 9.84
CA ARG A 42 5.78 -8.39 10.49
C ARG A 42 5.72 -7.05 11.21
N VAL A 43 4.63 -6.32 11.02
CA VAL A 43 4.46 -4.99 11.60
C VAL A 43 3.08 -4.81 12.20
N LYS A 44 3.01 -3.96 13.22
CA LYS A 44 1.77 -3.31 13.65
C LYS A 44 1.93 -1.82 13.51
N PHE A 45 0.98 -1.14 12.89
CA PHE A 45 1.09 0.29 12.64
C PHE A 45 -0.23 1.03 12.79
N LYS A 46 -0.09 2.34 12.98
CA LYS A 46 -1.18 3.30 12.89
C LYS A 46 -1.04 4.04 11.55
N LEU A 47 -2.15 4.22 10.86
CA LEU A 47 -2.23 5.01 9.65
C LEU A 47 -3.26 6.11 9.87
N TYR A 48 -2.86 7.35 9.67
CA TYR A 48 -3.73 8.51 9.76
C TYR A 48 -3.81 9.23 8.42
N SER A 49 -5.00 9.73 8.11
CA SER A 49 -5.23 10.69 7.02
C SER A 49 -6.25 11.73 7.45
N SER A 50 -6.04 13.00 7.09
CA SER A 50 -6.96 14.13 7.34
C SER A 50 -7.63 14.71 6.10
N TRP A 51 -7.31 14.24 4.89
CA TRP A 51 -7.67 14.96 3.67
C TRP A 51 -8.61 14.18 2.74
N GLY A 52 -9.77 14.78 2.46
CA GLY A 52 -10.64 14.47 1.34
C GLY A 52 -10.75 15.68 0.40
N LYS A 53 -11.09 15.42 -0.86
CA LYS A 53 -11.12 16.44 -1.95
C LYS A 53 -11.83 17.74 -1.57
N ASP A 54 -12.94 17.67 -0.82
CA ASP A 54 -13.82 18.81 -0.53
C ASP A 54 -14.27 18.87 0.95
N GLN A 55 -13.71 18.03 1.83
CA GLN A 55 -14.07 17.98 3.26
C GLN A 55 -12.92 17.41 4.10
N ALA A 56 -12.82 17.85 5.36
CA ALA A 56 -11.89 17.25 6.32
C ALA A 56 -12.30 15.80 6.61
N VAL A 57 -11.44 14.86 6.24
CA VAL A 57 -11.67 13.43 6.43
C VAL A 57 -10.63 12.90 7.37
N HIS A 58 -10.99 12.74 8.64
CA HIS A 58 -10.10 12.18 9.64
C HIS A 58 -10.37 10.68 9.75
N SER A 59 -9.37 9.86 9.41
CA SER A 59 -9.35 8.42 9.70
C SER A 59 -8.04 8.06 10.39
N LEU A 60 -8.15 7.31 11.48
CA LEU A 60 -7.06 6.63 12.16
C LEU A 60 -7.33 5.12 12.13
N ALA A 61 -6.57 4.40 11.32
CA ALA A 61 -6.60 2.96 11.23
C ALA A 61 -5.44 2.34 12.03
N PHE A 62 -5.73 1.21 12.67
CA PHE A 62 -4.76 0.36 13.34
C PHE A 62 -4.68 -0.94 12.56
N GLU A 63 -3.48 -1.28 12.12
CA GLU A 63 -3.25 -2.37 11.18
C GLU A 63 -2.16 -3.30 11.67
N GLU A 64 -2.32 -4.56 11.28
CA GLU A 64 -1.29 -5.59 11.38
C GLU A 64 -1.00 -6.08 9.98
N ALA A 65 0.28 -6.30 9.67
CA ALA A 65 0.67 -6.69 8.33
C ALA A 65 1.87 -7.63 8.33
N GLU A 66 1.89 -8.47 7.31
CA GLU A 66 2.95 -9.41 7.02
C GLU A 66 3.39 -9.20 5.57
N TYR A 67 4.68 -8.99 5.37
CA TYR A 67 5.22 -8.67 4.06
C TYR A 67 6.36 -9.62 3.74
N LEU A 68 6.26 -10.29 2.59
CA LEU A 68 7.33 -11.05 1.97
C LEU A 68 7.82 -10.31 0.73
N ARG A 69 9.13 -10.07 0.64
CA ARG A 69 9.72 -9.34 -0.49
C ARG A 69 9.76 -10.19 -1.75
N GLU A 70 10.20 -11.45 -1.63
CA GLU A 70 10.31 -12.39 -2.74
C GLU A 70 9.80 -13.80 -2.35
N PRO A 71 8.76 -14.34 -3.02
CA PRO A 71 7.90 -13.63 -3.96
C PRO A 71 7.20 -12.46 -3.27
N ARG A 72 6.96 -11.38 -4.01
CA ARG A 72 6.26 -10.20 -3.49
C ARG A 72 4.83 -10.57 -3.08
N LEU A 73 4.61 -10.78 -1.78
CA LEU A 73 3.35 -11.22 -1.21
C LEU A 73 3.10 -10.49 0.10
N TYR A 74 2.03 -9.71 0.14
CA TYR A 74 1.73 -8.83 1.25
C TYR A 74 0.37 -9.15 1.82
N TYR A 75 0.25 -9.15 3.14
CA TYR A 75 -1.00 -9.24 3.85
C TYR A 75 -1.14 -8.06 4.80
N GLN A 76 -2.35 -7.50 4.87
CA GLN A 76 -2.69 -6.44 5.78
C GLN A 76 -4.07 -6.69 6.36
N ARG A 77 -4.26 -6.33 7.62
CA ARG A 77 -5.55 -6.41 8.31
C ARG A 77 -5.76 -5.20 9.20
N ARG A 78 -6.95 -4.64 9.13
CA ARG A 78 -7.39 -3.58 10.04
C ARG A 78 -7.98 -4.18 11.30
N THR A 79 -7.36 -3.91 12.44
CA THR A 79 -7.85 -4.35 13.74
C THR A 79 -8.83 -3.35 14.34
N ARG A 80 -8.63 -2.06 14.08
CA ARG A 80 -9.47 -0.97 14.57
C ARG A 80 -9.43 0.21 13.61
N VAL A 81 -10.53 0.93 13.51
CA VAL A 81 -10.64 2.15 12.71
C VAL A 81 -11.45 3.18 13.50
N GLU A 82 -10.94 4.39 13.56
CA GLU A 82 -11.63 5.56 14.09
C GLU A 82 -11.70 6.61 13.00
N ALA A 83 -12.91 6.89 12.51
CA ALA A 83 -13.09 7.84 11.42
C ALA A 83 -14.31 8.73 11.64
N ASN A 84 -14.26 9.98 11.14
CA ASN A 84 -15.42 10.89 11.14
C ASN A 84 -16.42 10.59 10.00
N TYR A 85 -16.22 9.50 9.25
CA TYR A 85 -17.07 9.02 8.16
C TYR A 85 -17.23 7.51 8.22
N LYS A 86 -18.19 6.97 7.46
CA LYS A 86 -18.39 5.53 7.34
C LYS A 86 -17.36 4.93 6.39
N GLU A 87 -16.27 4.41 6.95
CA GLU A 87 -15.23 3.71 6.19
C GLU A 87 -15.64 2.26 5.86
N GLN A 88 -15.55 1.88 4.57
CA GLN A 88 -15.91 0.54 4.11
C GLN A 88 -14.92 -0.53 4.57
N GLY A 89 -13.63 -0.20 4.63
CA GLY A 89 -12.57 -1.02 5.21
C GLY A 89 -12.48 -0.86 6.73
N GLY A 90 -13.58 -1.06 7.46
CA GLY A 90 -13.57 -1.00 8.92
C GLY A 90 -12.77 -2.13 9.59
N SER A 91 -12.89 -2.25 10.92
CA SER A 91 -12.29 -3.35 11.69
C SER A 91 -12.68 -4.73 11.12
N GLY A 92 -11.68 -5.57 10.85
CA GLY A 92 -11.81 -6.90 10.25
C GLY A 92 -11.65 -6.92 8.72
N PHE A 93 -11.36 -5.79 8.09
CA PHE A 93 -10.91 -5.73 6.68
C PHE A 93 -9.57 -6.43 6.53
N GLN A 94 -9.39 -7.19 5.46
CA GLN A 94 -8.13 -7.85 5.12
C GLN A 94 -7.81 -7.66 3.64
N GLU A 95 -6.53 -7.54 3.32
CA GLU A 95 -5.99 -7.44 1.97
C GLU A 95 -4.82 -8.41 1.81
N ILE A 96 -4.77 -9.11 0.67
CA ILE A 96 -3.58 -9.82 0.19
C ILE A 96 -3.19 -9.28 -1.17
N TYR A 97 -1.99 -8.76 -1.31
CA TYR A 97 -1.43 -8.39 -2.61
C TYR A 97 -0.44 -9.43 -3.10
N ARG A 98 -0.62 -9.89 -4.35
CA ARG A 98 0.26 -10.85 -5.03
C ARG A 98 0.98 -10.17 -6.19
N GLY A 99 2.27 -9.88 -6.00
CA GLY A 99 3.07 -9.15 -6.99
C GLY A 99 3.31 -9.90 -8.30
N SER A 100 3.29 -11.23 -8.30
CA SER A 100 3.40 -12.04 -9.53
C SER A 100 2.23 -11.84 -10.49
N GLU A 101 1.07 -11.46 -9.97
CA GLU A 101 -0.16 -11.24 -10.74
C GLU A 101 -0.54 -9.75 -10.80
N ASP A 102 0.10 -8.94 -9.96
CA ASP A 102 -0.23 -7.55 -9.67
C ASP A 102 -1.69 -7.36 -9.24
N ILE A 103 -2.21 -8.27 -8.42
CA ILE A 103 -3.62 -8.29 -7.95
C ILE A 103 -3.66 -8.11 -6.43
N SER A 104 -4.59 -7.28 -5.96
CA SER A 104 -5.01 -7.24 -4.56
C SER A 104 -6.30 -8.04 -4.39
N GLU A 105 -6.33 -8.95 -3.44
CA GLU A 105 -7.51 -9.70 -3.02
C GLU A 105 -7.97 -9.11 -1.68
N LEU A 106 -9.23 -8.72 -1.56
CA LEU A 106 -9.79 -8.05 -0.40
C LEU A 106 -10.92 -8.86 0.22
N LEU A 107 -10.95 -8.87 1.55
CA LEU A 107 -12.04 -9.42 2.33
C LEU A 107 -12.62 -8.32 3.22
N MET A 108 -13.86 -7.93 2.91
CA MET A 108 -14.54 -6.85 3.62
C MET A 108 -14.94 -7.28 5.05
N PRO A 109 -15.16 -6.35 5.98
CA PRO A 109 -15.65 -6.68 7.32
C PRO A 109 -17.18 -6.76 7.42
N GLY A 110 -17.68 -7.33 8.53
CA GLY A 110 -19.10 -7.30 8.90
C GLY A 110 -20.05 -7.84 7.82
N ALA A 111 -21.18 -7.15 7.61
CA ALA A 111 -22.18 -7.52 6.60
C ALA A 111 -21.64 -7.46 5.16
N LEU A 112 -20.62 -6.63 4.89
CA LEU A 112 -19.98 -6.56 3.57
C LEU A 112 -19.21 -7.83 3.22
N ARG A 113 -18.98 -8.75 4.17
CA ARG A 113 -18.46 -10.10 3.87
C ARG A 113 -19.35 -10.88 2.91
N ALA A 114 -20.65 -10.57 2.82
CA ALA A 114 -21.54 -11.18 1.85
C ALA A 114 -21.12 -10.94 0.39
N LEU A 115 -20.25 -9.95 0.13
CA LEU A 115 -19.66 -9.70 -1.18
C LEU A 115 -18.60 -10.74 -1.57
N GLY A 116 -18.18 -11.60 -0.64
CA GLY A 116 -17.13 -12.58 -0.86
C GLY A 116 -15.75 -11.94 -1.03
N LEU A 117 -14.88 -12.66 -1.75
CA LEU A 117 -13.53 -12.20 -2.09
C LEU A 117 -13.61 -11.18 -3.23
N ILE A 118 -13.12 -9.97 -3.00
CA ILE A 118 -13.07 -8.91 -4.01
C ILE A 118 -11.66 -8.91 -4.61
N LYS A 119 -11.54 -8.98 -5.94
CA LYS A 119 -10.25 -8.81 -6.62
C LYS A 119 -10.14 -7.40 -7.20
N LEU A 120 -9.09 -6.69 -6.84
CA LEU A 120 -8.71 -5.38 -7.38
C LEU A 120 -7.51 -5.53 -8.29
N PHE A 121 -7.63 -4.98 -9.50
CA PHE A 121 -6.56 -4.91 -10.49
C PHE A 121 -5.86 -3.54 -10.42
N PRO A 122 -4.63 -3.42 -10.96
CA PRO A 122 -3.86 -2.17 -10.95
C PRO A 122 -4.59 -0.99 -11.58
N GLU A 123 -5.46 -1.27 -12.55
CA GLU A 123 -6.23 -0.29 -13.29
C GLU A 123 -7.53 0.11 -12.57
N ASP A 124 -7.89 -0.56 -11.48
CA ASP A 124 -9.09 -0.21 -10.75
C ASP A 124 -8.88 1.12 -10.02
N PRO A 125 -9.76 2.12 -10.24
CA PRO A 125 -9.69 3.38 -9.50
C PRO A 125 -9.79 3.19 -7.99
N LYS A 126 -10.34 2.05 -7.54
CA LYS A 126 -10.45 1.65 -6.13
C LYS A 126 -9.15 1.09 -5.55
N GLY A 127 -8.14 0.80 -6.38
CA GLY A 127 -6.78 0.49 -5.96
C GLY A 127 -5.96 1.74 -5.63
N PHE A 128 -6.59 2.91 -5.61
CA PHE A 128 -5.99 4.17 -5.21
C PHE A 128 -6.74 4.74 -4.00
N GLY A 129 -5.99 5.29 -3.04
CA GLY A 129 -6.54 6.01 -1.91
C GLY A 129 -7.25 7.28 -2.39
N MET A 130 -8.02 7.91 -1.51
CA MET A 130 -8.70 9.18 -1.85
C MET A 130 -7.71 10.29 -2.24
N ASN A 131 -6.46 10.15 -1.78
CA ASN A 131 -5.33 11.01 -2.13
C ASN A 131 -4.58 10.55 -3.40
N GLY A 132 -5.09 9.60 -4.18
CA GLY A 132 -4.46 9.10 -5.41
C GLY A 132 -3.25 8.19 -5.22
N GLY A 133 -2.88 7.87 -3.97
CA GLY A 133 -1.79 6.94 -3.68
C GLY A 133 -2.18 5.50 -3.97
N ASN A 134 -1.26 4.69 -4.49
CA ASN A 134 -1.53 3.28 -4.78
C ASN A 134 -1.74 2.51 -3.47
N LEU A 135 -2.90 1.87 -3.29
CA LEU A 135 -3.27 1.14 -2.07
C LEU A 135 -2.57 -0.21 -1.92
N LYS A 136 -1.85 -0.67 -2.95
CA LYS A 136 -1.31 -2.04 -3.02
C LYS A 136 -0.49 -2.47 -1.81
N THR A 137 0.14 -1.55 -1.08
CA THR A 137 1.00 -1.91 0.05
C THR A 137 1.45 -0.73 0.91
N MET A 138 1.67 -1.02 2.19
CA MET A 138 2.39 -0.18 3.16
C MET A 138 3.69 -0.87 3.61
N ALA A 139 4.24 -1.75 2.78
CA ALA A 139 5.49 -2.45 3.06
C ALA A 139 6.64 -1.42 3.22
N PRO A 140 7.50 -1.58 4.25
CA PRO A 140 8.53 -0.59 4.57
C PRO A 140 9.43 -0.20 3.39
N TRP A 141 9.83 -1.17 2.56
CA TRP A 141 10.66 -0.92 1.38
C TRP A 141 9.93 -0.13 0.29
N ASP A 142 8.65 -0.40 0.05
CA ASP A 142 7.86 0.36 -0.92
C ASP A 142 7.68 1.82 -0.48
N MET A 143 7.49 2.03 0.83
CA MET A 143 7.38 3.35 1.45
C MET A 143 8.70 4.13 1.37
N VAL A 144 9.81 3.51 1.78
CA VAL A 144 11.15 4.13 1.73
C VAL A 144 11.57 4.43 0.28
N ASN A 145 11.27 3.54 -0.67
CA ASN A 145 11.53 3.80 -2.09
C ASN A 145 10.70 4.99 -2.63
N GLY A 146 9.52 5.25 -2.05
CA GLY A 146 8.75 6.47 -2.32
C GLY A 146 9.51 7.73 -1.88
N PHE A 147 10.04 7.72 -0.66
CA PHE A 147 10.84 8.81 -0.11
C PHE A 147 12.16 8.99 -0.87
N GLU A 148 12.79 7.90 -1.31
CA GLU A 148 13.99 7.94 -2.15
C GLU A 148 13.74 8.69 -3.46
N ARG A 149 12.61 8.45 -4.12
CA ARG A 149 12.24 9.18 -5.33
C ARG A 149 11.98 10.67 -5.05
N MET A 150 11.40 11.00 -3.90
CA MET A 150 11.24 12.40 -3.48
C MET A 150 12.60 13.07 -3.25
N ALA A 151 13.53 12.39 -2.58
CA ALA A 151 14.88 12.87 -2.32
C ALA A 151 15.66 13.18 -3.61
N ARG A 152 15.57 12.31 -4.61
CA ARG A 152 16.21 12.52 -5.93
C ARG A 152 15.74 13.79 -6.65
N LEU A 153 14.54 14.28 -6.33
CA LEU A 153 13.92 15.46 -6.92
C LEU A 153 13.90 16.66 -5.95
N GLY A 154 14.61 16.56 -4.83
CA GLY A 154 14.50 17.51 -3.73
C GLY A 154 15.80 17.71 -2.97
N LYS A 155 15.66 18.17 -1.74
CA LYS A 155 16.74 18.29 -0.75
C LYS A 155 16.42 17.41 0.43
N VAL A 156 17.42 16.70 0.94
CA VAL A 156 17.34 15.96 2.20
C VAL A 156 18.11 16.74 3.26
N SER A 157 17.52 16.84 4.43
CA SER A 157 18.23 17.28 5.63
C SER A 157 18.00 16.26 6.72
N VAL A 158 19.02 16.01 7.55
CA VAL A 158 18.93 15.05 8.64
C VAL A 158 19.19 15.74 9.97
N THR A 159 18.41 15.35 10.98
CA THR A 159 18.63 15.74 12.36
C THR A 159 18.58 14.51 13.26
N SER A 160 19.35 14.53 14.34
CA SER A 160 19.25 13.51 15.38
C SER A 160 18.42 14.06 16.54
N ILE A 161 17.45 13.29 16.99
CA ILE A 161 16.62 13.63 18.16
C ILE A 161 16.59 12.46 19.14
N SER A 162 16.25 12.75 20.39
CA SER A 162 15.90 11.74 21.39
C SER A 162 14.42 11.79 21.68
N ARG A 163 13.72 10.67 21.56
CA ARG A 163 12.30 10.54 21.90
C ARG A 163 12.09 9.25 22.68
N GLU A 164 11.49 9.34 23.85
CA GLU A 164 11.17 8.18 24.71
C GLU A 164 12.41 7.30 25.00
N GLY A 165 13.59 7.93 25.14
CA GLY A 165 14.86 7.24 25.39
C GLY A 165 15.48 6.56 24.17
N LYS A 166 14.89 6.71 22.98
CA LYS A 166 15.44 6.21 21.70
C LYS A 166 16.10 7.35 20.92
N SER A 167 17.28 7.07 20.38
CA SER A 167 17.93 7.96 19.41
C SER A 167 17.34 7.73 18.02
N LEU A 168 16.83 8.80 17.43
CA LEU A 168 16.16 8.78 16.13
C LEU A 168 16.89 9.68 15.15
N LEU A 169 17.01 9.22 13.91
CA LEU A 169 17.36 10.05 12.77
C LEU A 169 16.08 10.52 12.10
N VAL A 170 15.97 11.81 11.85
CA VAL A 170 14.81 12.43 11.21
C VAL A 170 15.26 13.07 9.91
N PHE A 171 14.82 12.48 8.81
CA PHE A 171 15.07 12.98 7.46
C PHE A 171 13.90 13.85 7.03
N ASP A 172 14.14 15.13 6.78
CA ASP A 172 13.18 16.05 6.17
C ASP A 172 13.51 16.16 4.68
N ILE A 173 12.57 15.76 3.83
CA ILE A 173 12.73 15.68 2.39
C ILE A 173 11.76 16.67 1.75
N VAL A 174 12.29 17.70 1.11
CA VAL A 174 11.49 18.73 0.44
C VAL A 174 11.75 18.66 -1.06
N GLN A 175 10.71 18.37 -1.83
CA GLN A 175 10.79 18.34 -3.29
C GLN A 175 10.95 19.76 -3.86
N ASN A 176 11.66 19.87 -4.99
CA ASN A 176 11.73 21.14 -5.70
C ASN A 176 10.34 21.54 -6.23
N PRO A 177 9.97 22.83 -6.22
CA PRO A 177 8.69 23.28 -6.77
C PRO A 177 8.46 22.76 -8.20
N GLY A 178 7.26 22.24 -8.48
CA GLY A 178 6.89 21.71 -9.80
C GLY A 178 7.36 20.28 -10.09
N THR A 179 8.06 19.62 -9.15
CA THR A 179 8.53 18.23 -9.30
C THR A 179 7.74 17.21 -8.45
N TYR A 180 6.53 17.59 -8.01
CA TYR A 180 5.73 16.79 -7.08
C TYR A 180 5.41 15.42 -7.69
N TYR A 181 6.03 14.39 -7.13
CA TYR A 181 6.07 13.06 -7.73
C TYR A 181 4.81 12.25 -7.41
N PHE A 182 4.16 12.55 -6.28
CA PHE A 182 3.10 11.73 -5.73
C PHE A 182 1.93 12.59 -5.27
N SER A 183 0.85 12.60 -6.05
CA SER A 183 -0.43 13.23 -5.68
C SER A 183 -0.37 14.70 -5.26
N GLY A 184 0.72 15.42 -5.54
CA GLY A 184 0.95 16.79 -5.08
C GLY A 184 1.64 16.92 -3.72
N VAL A 185 2.09 15.82 -3.10
CA VAL A 185 2.96 15.87 -1.91
C VAL A 185 4.25 16.61 -2.26
N ASN A 186 4.65 17.58 -1.45
CA ASN A 186 5.85 18.37 -1.66
C ASN A 186 6.91 18.20 -0.56
N ARG A 187 6.51 17.63 0.58
CA ARG A 187 7.41 17.37 1.70
C ARG A 187 7.06 16.04 2.35
N GLY A 188 8.10 15.29 2.70
CA GLY A 188 8.02 14.07 3.47
C GLY A 188 8.97 14.12 4.66
N ARG A 189 8.59 13.47 5.76
CA ARG A 189 9.48 13.24 6.89
C ARG A 189 9.56 11.77 7.24
N LEU A 190 10.77 11.26 7.37
CA LEU A 190 11.06 9.88 7.73
C LEU A 190 11.79 9.84 9.09
N PHE A 191 11.20 9.15 10.05
CA PHE A 191 11.82 8.87 11.34
C PHE A 191 12.39 7.46 11.31
N VAL A 192 13.65 7.33 11.70
CA VAL A 192 14.41 6.08 11.65
C VAL A 192 15.05 5.84 13.01
N ASP A 193 15.03 4.59 13.46
CA ASP A 193 15.81 4.17 14.63
C ASP A 193 17.31 4.24 14.29
N ALA A 194 18.07 5.08 14.99
CA ALA A 194 19.47 5.35 14.65
C ALA A 194 20.39 4.12 14.76
N LYS A 195 19.98 3.09 15.52
CA LYS A 195 20.78 1.88 15.74
C LYS A 195 20.52 0.82 14.67
N THR A 196 19.26 0.64 14.29
CA THR A 196 18.83 -0.43 13.38
C THR A 196 18.68 0.04 11.94
N LEU A 197 18.58 1.36 11.74
CA LEU A 197 18.26 2.02 10.48
C LEU A 197 16.91 1.59 9.88
N LEU A 198 16.01 1.07 10.72
CA LEU A 198 14.65 0.71 10.33
C LEU A 198 13.70 1.92 10.52
N PRO A 199 12.75 2.11 9.60
CA PRO A 199 11.80 3.20 9.68
C PRO A 199 10.83 2.97 10.83
N LEU A 200 10.47 4.05 11.52
CA LEU A 200 9.48 4.06 12.59
C LEU A 200 8.24 4.84 12.19
N ARG A 201 8.40 5.92 11.43
CA ARG A 201 7.29 6.80 11.05
C ARG A 201 7.54 7.50 9.73
N PHE A 202 6.49 7.62 8.93
CA PHE A 202 6.44 8.40 7.69
C PHE A 202 5.38 9.48 7.84
N GLU A 203 5.67 10.68 7.38
CA GLU A 203 4.73 11.81 7.36
C GLU A 203 4.77 12.49 5.98
N TRP A 204 3.63 12.97 5.50
CA TRP A 204 3.49 13.66 4.22
C TRP A 204 2.75 14.99 4.37
N TRP A 205 3.21 16.00 3.63
CA TRP A 205 2.58 17.31 3.52
C TRP A 205 2.29 17.65 2.07
N TYR A 206 1.24 18.44 1.89
CA TYR A 206 0.93 19.12 0.64
C TYR A 206 1.35 20.59 0.72
N PRO A 207 1.55 21.27 -0.42
CA PRO A 207 1.88 22.68 -0.46
C PRO A 207 0.94 23.54 0.41
N GLY A 208 1.52 24.40 1.23
CA GLY A 208 0.79 25.34 2.09
C GLY A 208 0.27 24.77 3.41
N GLN A 209 0.41 23.46 3.66
CA GLN A 209 -0.05 22.85 4.91
C GLN A 209 0.98 22.98 6.03
N SER A 210 0.51 23.36 7.23
CA SER A 210 1.34 23.43 8.45
C SER A 210 1.52 22.08 9.13
N GLU A 211 0.57 21.17 8.96
CA GLU A 211 0.52 19.85 9.59
C GLU A 211 0.58 18.73 8.55
N ALA A 212 1.03 17.54 8.98
CA ALA A 212 1.11 16.40 8.08
C ALA A 212 -0.30 15.87 7.82
N GLU A 213 -0.69 15.82 6.55
CA GLU A 213 -2.04 15.41 6.13
C GLU A 213 -2.22 13.89 6.13
N CYS A 214 -1.11 13.16 6.15
CA CYS A 214 -1.09 11.72 6.27
C CYS A 214 0.16 11.33 7.05
N TRP A 215 0.07 10.28 7.86
CA TRP A 215 1.22 9.66 8.48
C TRP A 215 1.00 8.19 8.77
N LEU A 216 2.08 7.42 8.77
CA LEU A 216 2.12 6.02 9.18
C LEU A 216 3.16 5.86 10.29
N GLU A 217 2.82 5.18 11.38
CA GLU A 217 3.72 4.93 12.50
C GLU A 217 3.71 3.46 12.91
N TYR A 218 4.87 2.79 12.80
CA TYR A 218 5.05 1.43 13.28
C TYR A 218 5.12 1.41 14.82
N GLN A 219 4.20 0.69 15.44
CA GLN A 219 4.19 0.40 16.87
C GLN A 219 5.07 -0.82 17.19
N GLU A 220 5.04 -1.81 16.30
CA GLU A 220 5.86 -3.01 16.35
C GLU A 220 6.46 -3.27 14.97
N PHE A 221 7.74 -3.62 14.91
CA PHE A 221 8.44 -3.97 13.68
C PHE A 221 9.38 -5.15 13.96
N ALA A 222 9.05 -6.33 13.42
CA ALA A 222 9.91 -7.49 13.39
C ALA A 222 10.40 -7.72 11.96
N ALA A 223 11.71 -7.60 11.76
CA ALA A 223 12.37 -7.76 10.46
C ALA A 223 12.97 -9.17 10.32
N ASP A 224 13.03 -9.67 9.09
CA ASP A 224 13.66 -10.96 8.73
C ASP A 224 13.18 -12.11 9.64
N THR A 225 11.85 -12.22 9.79
CA THR A 225 11.18 -13.16 10.70
C THR A 225 11.21 -14.61 10.19
N GLY A 226 11.61 -14.82 8.93
CA GLY A 226 11.59 -16.14 8.29
C GLY A 226 10.20 -16.52 7.77
N LEU A 227 9.36 -15.52 7.52
CA LEU A 227 8.02 -15.69 6.94
C LEU A 227 8.11 -16.41 5.60
N LYS A 228 7.18 -17.32 5.35
CA LYS A 228 7.06 -18.05 4.09
C LYS A 228 5.73 -17.74 3.40
N PRO A 229 5.61 -17.97 2.08
CA PRO A 229 4.36 -17.74 1.37
C PRO A 229 3.15 -18.46 1.99
N GLU A 230 3.35 -19.68 2.50
CA GLU A 230 2.32 -20.47 3.16
C GLU A 230 1.82 -19.89 4.49
N ASP A 231 2.59 -19.00 5.12
CA ASP A 231 2.17 -18.32 6.34
C ASP A 231 1.18 -17.17 6.04
N ILE A 232 1.19 -16.66 4.80
CA ILE A 232 0.38 -15.52 4.38
C ILE A 232 -0.93 -16.01 3.76
N ALA A 233 -1.99 -15.98 4.56
CA ALA A 233 -3.34 -16.31 4.14
C ALA A 233 -4.37 -15.39 4.80
N PHE A 234 -5.57 -15.34 4.24
CA PHE A 234 -6.67 -14.68 4.93
C PHE A 234 -6.92 -15.42 6.25
N GLU A 235 -7.03 -14.65 7.33
CA GLU A 235 -7.63 -15.16 8.55
C GLU A 235 -9.10 -15.48 8.22
N GLY A 236 -9.40 -16.78 8.15
CA GLY A 236 -10.77 -17.26 8.02
C GLY A 236 -11.68 -16.68 9.11
N PHE A 237 -12.98 -16.70 8.88
CA PHE A 237 -13.94 -16.10 9.81
C PHE A 237 -14.39 -17.09 10.88
N LYS A 238 -14.25 -16.72 12.15
CA LYS A 238 -14.95 -17.37 13.28
C LYS A 238 -16.02 -16.41 13.81
N SER A 239 -17.27 -16.55 13.36
CA SER A 239 -18.41 -15.91 14.04
C SER A 239 -19.35 -16.95 14.62
N PRO A 240 -19.71 -16.83 15.91
CA PRO A 240 -20.71 -17.67 16.53
C PRO A 240 -22.15 -17.37 16.05
N PHE A 241 -22.39 -16.31 15.26
CA PHE A 241 -23.73 -15.85 14.87
C PHE A 241 -23.96 -15.72 13.36
N SER A 242 -23.05 -16.23 12.53
CA SER A 242 -23.22 -16.15 11.08
C SER A 242 -24.09 -17.29 10.56
N LEU A 243 -25.30 -16.97 10.09
CA LEU A 243 -26.15 -17.90 9.31
C LEU A 243 -25.55 -18.23 7.93
N ILE A 244 -24.62 -17.39 7.46
CA ILE A 244 -23.83 -17.63 6.25
C ILE A 244 -22.51 -18.24 6.70
N LYS A 245 -22.30 -19.54 6.46
CA LYS A 245 -20.97 -20.14 6.58
C LYS A 245 -20.06 -19.45 5.57
N SER A 246 -19.05 -18.73 6.05
CA SER A 246 -17.98 -18.27 5.17
C SER A 246 -17.30 -19.50 4.57
N PRO A 247 -17.02 -19.51 3.26
CA PRO A 247 -16.32 -20.63 2.64
C PRO A 247 -14.94 -20.77 3.31
N SER A 248 -14.63 -21.98 3.76
CA SER A 248 -13.32 -22.42 4.23
C SER A 248 -12.25 -22.17 3.17
N LEU A 249 -10.97 -22.21 3.59
CA LEU A 249 -9.84 -22.08 2.68
C LEU A 249 -9.95 -23.08 1.50
N GLN A 250 -10.36 -24.33 1.79
CA GLN A 250 -10.60 -25.35 0.75
C GLN A 250 -11.74 -24.99 -0.22
N GLU A 251 -12.77 -24.28 0.25
CA GLU A 251 -13.90 -23.85 -0.59
C GLU A 251 -13.54 -22.65 -1.48
N ILE A 252 -12.60 -21.79 -1.07
CA ILE A 252 -12.14 -20.65 -1.89
C ILE A 252 -10.94 -20.97 -2.79
N GLU A 253 -10.14 -22.00 -2.46
CA GLU A 253 -8.92 -22.38 -3.17
C GLU A 253 -9.08 -22.58 -4.69
N PRO A 254 -10.19 -23.14 -5.21
CA PRO A 254 -10.44 -23.22 -6.65
C PRO A 254 -10.57 -21.86 -7.34
N TYR A 255 -11.02 -20.83 -6.63
CA TYR A 255 -11.22 -19.45 -7.12
C TYR A 255 -9.98 -18.56 -6.92
N LEU A 256 -9.03 -19.01 -6.09
CA LEU A 256 -7.69 -18.42 -5.97
C LEU A 256 -6.79 -18.80 -7.16
N LYS A 257 -7.19 -19.78 -7.99
CA LYS A 257 -6.42 -20.15 -9.18
C LYS A 257 -6.32 -18.97 -10.14
N PRO A 258 -5.12 -18.71 -10.71
CA PRO A 258 -4.94 -17.65 -11.69
C PRO A 258 -5.95 -17.78 -12.82
N LEU A 259 -6.66 -16.70 -13.15
CA LEU A 259 -7.35 -16.62 -14.43
C LEU A 259 -6.26 -16.71 -15.51
N LYS A 260 -6.14 -17.87 -16.17
CA LYS A 260 -5.30 -18.01 -17.37
C LYS A 260 -5.84 -17.06 -18.42
N ARG A 261 -5.26 -15.86 -18.49
CA ARG A 261 -5.52 -14.88 -19.55
C ARG A 261 -4.93 -15.46 -20.83
N THR A 262 -5.78 -16.07 -21.67
CA THR A 262 -5.40 -16.37 -23.03
C THR A 262 -5.12 -15.03 -23.70
N ARG A 263 -3.85 -14.77 -24.05
CA ARG A 263 -3.52 -13.65 -24.93
C ARG A 263 -4.34 -13.86 -26.20
N LEU A 264 -5.32 -12.98 -26.43
CA LEU A 264 -6.00 -12.98 -27.71
C LEU A 264 -4.94 -12.66 -28.77
N PRO A 265 -4.81 -13.48 -29.82
CA PRO A 265 -3.73 -13.37 -30.80
C PRO A 265 -3.80 -12.07 -31.61
N ASP A 266 -4.98 -11.48 -31.68
CA ASP A 266 -5.27 -10.32 -32.52
C ASP A 266 -5.32 -9.02 -31.71
N PRO A 267 -4.95 -7.87 -32.32
CA PRO A 267 -5.14 -6.57 -31.71
C PRO A 267 -6.61 -6.36 -31.32
N ALA A 268 -6.83 -5.64 -30.21
CA ALA A 268 -8.18 -5.33 -29.76
C ALA A 268 -8.95 -4.62 -30.90
N PRO A 269 -10.17 -5.05 -31.22
CA PRO A 269 -10.96 -4.42 -32.27
C PRO A 269 -11.20 -2.96 -31.92
N ASP A 270 -11.29 -2.13 -32.96
CA ASP A 270 -11.58 -0.70 -32.82
C ASP A 270 -12.89 -0.47 -32.04
N PHE A 271 -12.89 0.54 -31.16
CA PHE A 271 -14.01 0.82 -30.28
C PHE A 271 -15.30 1.14 -31.06
N GLN A 272 -15.19 1.91 -32.13
CA GLN A 272 -16.36 2.27 -32.95
C GLN A 272 -16.90 1.03 -33.67
N ALA A 273 -16.00 0.15 -34.13
CA ALA A 273 -16.41 -1.14 -34.69
C ALA A 273 -17.14 -2.04 -33.67
N VAL A 274 -16.72 -2.06 -32.40
CA VAL A 274 -17.40 -2.82 -31.34
C VAL A 274 -18.77 -2.23 -31.02
N LEU A 275 -18.86 -0.91 -30.87
CA LEU A 275 -20.12 -0.22 -30.61
C LEU A 275 -21.11 -0.41 -31.76
N GLU A 276 -20.65 -0.34 -33.00
CA GLU A 276 -21.51 -0.47 -34.16
C GLU A 276 -22.02 -1.90 -34.33
N ARG A 277 -21.18 -2.91 -34.01
CA ARG A 277 -21.63 -4.31 -33.94
C ARG A 277 -22.66 -4.52 -32.85
N PHE A 278 -22.45 -3.93 -31.67
CA PHE A 278 -23.41 -4.00 -30.57
C PHE A 278 -24.73 -3.33 -30.96
N ARG A 279 -24.68 -2.13 -31.51
CA ARG A 279 -25.84 -1.37 -31.99
C ARG A 279 -26.65 -2.16 -33.02
N LYS A 280 -25.98 -2.73 -34.04
CA LYS A 280 -26.63 -3.58 -35.04
C LYS A 280 -27.22 -4.87 -34.46
N ALA A 281 -26.61 -5.43 -33.41
CA ALA A 281 -27.11 -6.63 -32.76
C ALA A 281 -28.36 -6.38 -31.90
N VAL A 282 -28.64 -5.12 -31.55
CA VAL A 282 -29.80 -4.73 -30.74
C VAL A 282 -30.87 -3.97 -31.52
N ASP A 283 -30.54 -3.43 -32.70
CA ASP A 283 -31.49 -2.84 -33.67
C ASP A 283 -32.40 -3.95 -34.24
N GLY A 284 -33.55 -4.16 -33.60
CA GLY A 284 -34.54 -5.18 -33.98
C GLY A 284 -35.12 -5.98 -32.81
N LEU A 285 -34.67 -5.71 -31.58
CA LEU A 285 -35.26 -6.29 -30.37
C LEU A 285 -36.42 -5.42 -29.85
N ASP A 286 -37.65 -5.73 -30.26
CA ASP A 286 -38.85 -4.96 -29.89
C ASP A 286 -39.35 -5.23 -28.46
N SER A 287 -38.95 -6.34 -27.85
CA SER A 287 -39.04 -6.56 -26.40
C SER A 287 -38.01 -7.59 -25.97
N TYR A 288 -37.40 -7.40 -24.80
CA TYR A 288 -36.49 -8.36 -24.21
C TYR A 288 -36.77 -8.50 -22.71
N ARG A 289 -36.68 -9.73 -22.20
CA ARG A 289 -36.54 -10.01 -20.78
C ARG A 289 -35.06 -10.30 -20.52
N ALA A 290 -34.43 -9.44 -19.73
CA ALA A 290 -33.08 -9.68 -19.24
C ALA A 290 -33.16 -10.34 -17.86
N ASP A 291 -32.83 -11.63 -17.77
CA ASP A 291 -32.47 -12.21 -16.49
C ASP A 291 -31.01 -11.78 -16.19
N LEU A 292 -30.86 -10.86 -15.25
CA LEU A 292 -29.55 -10.36 -14.84
C LEU A 292 -28.84 -11.39 -13.95
N ALA A 293 -28.13 -12.32 -14.57
CA ALA A 293 -27.09 -13.08 -13.88
C ALA A 293 -25.87 -12.15 -13.69
N MET A 294 -25.76 -11.50 -12.53
CA MET A 294 -24.59 -10.69 -12.19
C MET A 294 -23.37 -11.59 -11.97
N SER A 295 -22.55 -11.73 -13.01
CA SER A 295 -21.12 -12.02 -12.85
C SER A 295 -20.37 -10.75 -13.26
N PHE A 296 -19.61 -10.15 -12.33
CA PHE A 296 -18.81 -8.97 -12.64
C PHE A 296 -17.58 -9.37 -13.47
N ARG A 297 -17.77 -9.56 -14.78
CA ARG A 297 -16.66 -9.54 -15.76
C ARG A 297 -16.61 -8.16 -16.37
N TYR A 298 -15.70 -7.32 -15.89
CA TYR A 298 -15.46 -6.00 -16.47
C TYR A 298 -14.73 -6.15 -17.81
N GLY A 299 -15.46 -6.08 -18.92
CA GLY A 299 -14.89 -5.60 -20.18
C GLY A 299 -14.62 -4.11 -20.04
N ARG A 300 -13.42 -3.63 -20.39
CA ARG A 300 -13.15 -2.18 -20.38
C ARG A 300 -12.46 -1.69 -21.64
N LEU A 301 -13.09 -0.63 -22.14
CA LEU A 301 -12.61 0.31 -23.12
C LEU A 301 -11.63 1.30 -22.50
N ARG A 302 -10.51 1.48 -23.19
CA ARG A 302 -9.51 2.52 -22.92
C ARG A 302 -10.01 3.86 -23.46
N LEU A 303 -10.35 4.77 -22.56
CA LEU A 303 -10.28 6.19 -22.81
C LEU A 303 -9.27 6.76 -21.81
N TYR A 304 -8.01 6.85 -22.26
CA TYR A 304 -7.03 7.68 -21.57
C TYR A 304 -7.49 9.12 -21.75
N ARG A 305 -8.14 9.67 -20.73
CA ARG A 305 -8.34 11.12 -20.67
C ARG A 305 -6.99 11.73 -20.36
N GLU A 306 -6.34 12.34 -21.36
CA GLU A 306 -5.25 13.29 -21.10
C GLU A 306 -5.71 14.28 -20.02
N GLY A 307 -4.91 14.49 -18.99
CA GLY A 307 -5.20 15.45 -17.93
C GLY A 307 -5.90 14.93 -16.67
N ARG A 308 -6.07 13.60 -16.46
CA ARG A 308 -6.62 13.08 -15.19
C ARG A 308 -5.78 13.43 -13.94
N PHE A 309 -4.51 13.77 -14.14
CA PHE A 309 -3.56 14.23 -13.13
C PHE A 309 -3.04 15.65 -13.40
N ALA A 310 -3.73 16.45 -14.22
CA ALA A 310 -3.42 17.87 -14.36
C ALA A 310 -3.90 18.65 -13.12
N TYR A 311 -3.30 18.32 -11.97
CA TYR A 311 -3.30 19.19 -10.80
C TYR A 311 -2.39 20.37 -11.18
N HIS A 312 -2.95 21.57 -11.24
CA HIS A 312 -2.35 22.81 -11.78
C HIS A 312 -2.47 23.01 -13.30
N LYS A 313 -3.69 23.31 -13.77
CA LYS A 313 -3.86 24.36 -14.79
C LYS A 313 -5.12 25.18 -14.47
N ASN A 314 -4.95 26.20 -13.63
CA ASN A 314 -5.25 27.58 -14.01
C ASN A 314 -4.61 28.55 -12.99
N PRO A 315 -4.22 29.75 -13.46
CA PRO A 315 -3.21 30.62 -12.85
C PRO A 315 -3.60 31.25 -11.51
#